data_AF-A0A3C0GR29-F1
#
_entry.id   AF-A0A3C0GR29-F1
#
_cell.length_a   1.000
_cell.length_b   1.000
_cell.length_c   1.000
_cell.angle_alpha   90.00
_cell.angle_beta   90.00
_cell.angle_gamma   90.00
#
_symmetry.space_group_name_H-M   'P 1'
#
loop_
_entity.id
_entity.type
_entity.pdbx_description
1 polymer ?
#
loop_
_entity_poly.entity_id
_entity_poly.type
_entity_poly.pdbx_seq_one_letter_code
_entity_poly.pdbx_strand_id
1 'polypeptide(L)'
;MSTPSSTLPGIATPTTPSPALRIVPARHPLQLAGTVLALALILFGLQSVLGNPRWGWGTFAEWFFARPVLEGLARTLWLTALGTALGFGLGTVLALARVSGSPLLAAVSWGYVWLFRSIP
;
A
#
# COMPACT_ATOMS: atom_id res chain seq x y z
N MET A 1 -56.39 -9.60 -1.93
CA MET A 1 -55.43 -8.81 -1.13
C MET A 1 -54.80 -7.80 -2.07
N SER A 2 -55.24 -6.56 -1.97
CA SER A 2 -55.01 -5.48 -2.94
C SER A 2 -53.67 -4.82 -2.66
N THR A 3 -52.69 -4.94 -3.56
CA THR A 3 -51.49 -4.09 -3.56
C THR A 3 -51.75 -2.88 -4.47
N PRO A 4 -51.58 -1.64 -3.99
CA PRO A 4 -51.86 -0.45 -4.78
C PRO A 4 -50.78 -0.24 -5.85
N SER A 5 -51.23 -0.02 -7.08
CA SER A 5 -50.43 0.48 -8.20
C SER A 5 -49.86 1.86 -7.86
N SER A 6 -48.57 1.93 -7.53
CA SER A 6 -47.84 3.20 -7.45
C SER A 6 -47.47 3.62 -8.88
N THR A 7 -48.36 4.39 -9.50
CA THR A 7 -48.04 5.19 -10.67
C THR A 7 -47.13 6.33 -10.22
N LEU A 8 -45.82 6.24 -10.47
CA LEU A 8 -44.90 7.37 -10.39
C LEU A 8 -45.34 8.40 -11.44
N PRO A 9 -45.94 9.54 -11.06
CA PRO A 9 -46.33 10.55 -12.02
C PRO A 9 -45.07 11.31 -12.43
N GLY A 10 -44.81 11.37 -13.73
CA GLY A 10 -43.90 12.36 -14.29
C GLY A 10 -42.43 11.94 -14.33
N ILE A 11 -42.11 10.94 -15.14
CA ILE A 11 -40.90 11.03 -15.96
C ILE A 11 -41.38 11.34 -17.37
N ALA A 12 -41.71 12.62 -17.60
CA ALA A 12 -41.81 13.11 -18.96
C ALA A 12 -40.40 13.03 -19.55
N THR A 13 -40.19 12.15 -20.53
CA THR A 13 -39.05 12.25 -21.44
C THR A 13 -39.08 13.64 -22.07
N PRO A 14 -38.05 14.49 -21.91
CA PRO A 14 -38.08 15.81 -22.52
C PRO A 14 -38.11 15.66 -24.05
N THR A 15 -39.26 15.94 -24.67
CA THR A 15 -39.49 15.89 -26.13
C THR A 15 -39.01 17.17 -26.83
N THR A 16 -37.91 17.74 -26.37
CA THR A 16 -37.30 18.93 -26.97
C THR A 16 -35.86 18.56 -27.32
N PRO A 17 -35.41 18.70 -28.59
CA PRO A 17 -34.02 18.47 -28.92
C PRO A 17 -33.19 19.47 -28.10
N SER A 18 -32.48 18.98 -27.08
CA SER A 18 -31.53 19.82 -26.35
C SER A 18 -30.55 20.38 -27.37
N PRO A 19 -30.36 21.71 -27.43
CA PRO A 19 -29.43 22.32 -28.38
C PRO A 19 -28.08 21.64 -28.22
N ALA A 20 -27.51 21.18 -29.33
CA ALA A 20 -26.26 20.42 -29.35
C ALA A 20 -25.23 21.14 -28.48
N LEU A 21 -24.86 20.50 -27.38
CA LEU A 21 -24.05 21.12 -26.34
C LEU A 21 -22.72 21.54 -26.96
N ARG A 22 -22.46 22.85 -27.06
CA ARG A 22 -21.23 23.37 -27.64
C ARG A 22 -20.07 23.07 -26.68
N ILE A 23 -19.33 22.02 -26.99
CA ILE A 23 -18.12 21.63 -26.25
C ILE A 23 -17.08 22.74 -26.46
N VAL A 24 -16.93 23.61 -25.46
CA VAL A 24 -15.84 24.58 -25.41
C VAL A 24 -14.69 23.93 -24.63
N PRO A 25 -13.47 23.86 -25.18
CA PRO A 25 -12.35 23.27 -24.48
C PRO A 25 -12.05 24.07 -23.20
N ALA A 26 -12.15 23.40 -22.06
CA ALA A 26 -11.77 23.97 -20.77
C ALA A 26 -10.25 24.17 -20.76
N ARG A 27 -9.81 25.42 -20.68
CA ARG A 27 -8.40 25.76 -20.52
C ARG A 27 -8.11 25.89 -19.04
N HIS A 28 -7.15 25.14 -18.50
CA HIS A 28 -6.76 25.19 -17.09
C HIS A 28 -5.38 25.85 -16.90
N PRO A 29 -5.22 27.14 -17.27
CA PRO A 29 -3.92 27.82 -17.20
C PRO A 29 -3.38 27.89 -15.76
N LEU A 30 -4.26 27.99 -14.76
CA LEU A 30 -3.85 27.99 -13.35
C LEU A 30 -3.32 26.63 -12.87
N GLN A 31 -3.87 25.53 -13.39
CA GLN A 31 -3.33 24.19 -13.09
C GLN A 31 -1.96 24.03 -13.73
N LEU A 32 -1.80 24.45 -14.99
CA LEU A 32 -0.49 24.43 -15.66
C LEU A 32 0.54 25.30 -14.93
N ALA A 33 0.17 26.53 -14.55
CA ALA A 33 1.04 27.41 -13.78
C ALA A 33 1.41 26.81 -12.42
N GLY A 34 0.44 26.20 -11.72
CA GLY A 34 0.67 25.49 -10.46
C GLY A 34 1.59 24.28 -10.62
N THR A 35 1.42 23.47 -11.67
CA THR A 35 2.29 22.33 -11.97
C THR A 35 3.71 22.78 -12.31
N VAL A 36 3.86 23.83 -13.13
CA VAL A 36 5.17 24.39 -13.47
C VAL A 36 5.87 24.93 -12.23
N LEU A 37 5.15 25.67 -11.38
CA LEU A 37 5.70 26.19 -10.14
C LEU A 37 6.10 25.06 -9.17
N ALA A 38 5.23 24.06 -8.98
CA ALA A 38 5.53 22.91 -8.14
C ALA A 38 6.77 22.15 -8.63
N LEU A 39 6.85 21.91 -9.94
CA LEU A 39 8.00 21.25 -10.55
C LEU A 39 9.28 22.09 -10.37
N ALA A 40 9.21 23.40 -10.55
CA ALA A 40 10.33 24.30 -10.32
C ALA A 40 10.81 24.28 -8.86
N LEU A 41 9.89 24.25 -7.89
CA LEU A 41 10.22 24.14 -6.46
C LEU A 41 10.88 22.79 -6.13
N ILE A 42 10.36 21.70 -6.68
CA ILE A 42 10.95 20.36 -6.51
C ILE A 42 12.37 20.34 -7.10
N LEU A 43 12.55 20.85 -8.32
CA LEU A 43 13.85 20.94 -8.97
C LEU A 43 14.84 21.78 -8.17
N PHE A 44 14.40 22.92 -7.64
CA PHE A 44 15.23 23.77 -6.79
C PHE A 44 15.64 23.05 -5.50
N GLY A 45 14.70 22.37 -4.84
CA GLY A 45 14.99 21.53 -3.68
C GLY A 45 15.98 20.42 -4.01
N LEU A 46 15.78 19.72 -5.12
CA LEU A 46 16.64 18.61 -5.54
C LEU A 46 18.06 19.11 -5.87
N GLN A 47 18.19 20.24 -6.56
CA GLN A 47 19.49 20.87 -6.83
C GLN A 47 20.20 21.28 -5.54
N SER A 48 19.47 21.86 -4.58
CA SER A 48 20.02 22.23 -3.27
C SER A 48 20.47 21.02 -2.45
N VAL A 49 19.77 19.90 -2.58
CA VAL A 49 20.08 18.66 -1.87
C VAL A 49 21.25 17.93 -2.54
N LEU A 50 21.17 17.67 -3.84
CA LEU A 50 22.18 16.88 -4.56
C LEU A 50 23.46 17.67 -4.88
N GLY A 51 23.34 18.95 -5.23
CA GLY A 51 24.45 19.78 -5.69
C GLY A 51 25.27 20.45 -4.58
N ASN A 52 24.78 20.43 -3.33
CA ASN A 52 25.45 21.11 -2.23
C ASN A 52 26.46 20.17 -1.53
N PRO A 53 27.77 20.47 -1.59
CA PRO A 53 28.82 19.62 -1.04
C PRO A 53 28.73 19.46 0.49
N ARG A 54 28.02 20.35 1.20
CA ARG A 54 27.80 20.25 2.64
C ARG A 54 27.01 19.01 3.06
N TRP A 55 26.24 18.41 2.15
CA TRP A 55 25.54 17.15 2.43
C TRP A 55 26.48 15.95 2.47
N GLY A 56 27.67 16.04 1.87
CA GLY A 56 28.67 14.97 1.96
C GLY A 56 28.23 13.64 1.33
N TRP A 57 27.55 13.68 0.18
CA TRP A 57 27.04 12.49 -0.52
C TRP A 57 28.08 11.39 -0.75
N GLY A 58 29.35 11.75 -0.97
CA GLY A 58 30.45 10.80 -1.07
C GLY A 58 30.66 10.02 0.23
N THR A 59 30.71 10.70 1.36
CA THR A 59 30.85 10.09 2.69
C THR A 59 29.62 9.25 3.05
N PHE A 60 28.41 9.74 2.73
CA PHE A 60 27.20 8.94 2.89
C PHE A 60 27.29 7.63 2.11
N ALA A 61 27.64 7.69 0.82
CA ALA A 61 27.74 6.50 -0.02
C ALA A 61 28.80 5.53 0.49
N GLU A 62 29.96 6.04 0.93
CA GLU A 62 31.05 5.24 1.48
C GLU A 62 30.58 4.41 2.70
N TRP A 63 29.87 5.03 3.64
CA TRP A 63 29.37 4.32 4.83
C TRP A 63 28.12 3.47 4.55
N PHE A 64 27.22 3.94 3.70
CA PHE A 64 25.98 3.22 3.35
C PHE A 64 26.29 1.93 2.60
N PHE A 65 27.26 1.97 1.67
CA PHE A 65 27.73 0.80 0.93
C PHE A 65 28.95 0.13 1.57
N ALA A 66 29.29 0.49 2.81
CA ALA A 66 30.37 -0.16 3.52
C ALA A 66 30.06 -1.65 3.69
N ARG A 67 31.09 -2.49 3.49
CA ARG A 67 30.97 -3.95 3.58
C ARG A 67 30.26 -4.44 4.86
N PRO A 68 30.54 -3.90 6.07
CA PRO A 68 29.82 -4.33 7.28
C PRO A 68 28.33 -4.03 7.24
N VAL A 69 27.90 -2.91 6.65
CA VAL A 69 26.49 -2.52 6.53
C VAL A 69 25.76 -3.44 5.58
N LEU A 70 26.33 -3.69 4.39
CA LEU A 70 25.74 -4.58 3.40
C LEU A 70 25.70 -6.04 3.87
N GLU A 71 26.75 -6.51 4.54
CA GLU A 71 26.74 -7.85 5.13
C GLU A 71 25.72 -7.96 6.28
N GLY A 72 25.58 -6.91 7.10
CA GLY A 72 24.55 -6.84 8.13
C GLY A 72 23.14 -6.90 7.53
N LEU A 73 22.88 -6.07 6.51
CA LEU A 73 21.60 -6.06 5.77
C LEU A 73 21.30 -7.43 5.17
N ALA A 74 22.28 -8.04 4.48
CA ALA A 74 22.12 -9.35 3.88
C ALA A 74 21.81 -10.43 4.92
N ARG A 75 22.49 -10.41 6.07
CA ARG A 75 22.22 -11.35 7.18
C ARG A 75 20.82 -11.16 7.73
N THR A 76 20.37 -9.92 7.97
CA THR A 76 19.01 -9.65 8.43
C THR A 76 17.99 -10.16 7.41
N LEU A 77 18.14 -9.83 6.13
CA LEU A 77 17.24 -10.31 5.08
C LEU A 77 17.21 -11.83 4.99
N TRP A 78 18.36 -12.49 5.09
CA TRP A 78 18.46 -13.94 5.08
C TRP A 78 17.75 -14.59 6.28
N LEU A 79 17.99 -14.05 7.48
CA LEU A 79 17.35 -14.53 8.71
C LEU A 79 15.85 -14.24 8.71
N THR A 80 15.41 -13.09 8.21
CA THR A 80 14.00 -12.78 8.02
C THR A 80 13.36 -13.75 7.03
N ALA A 81 13.98 -14.00 5.88
CA ALA A 81 13.45 -14.93 4.89
C ALA A 81 13.33 -16.35 5.46
N LEU A 82 14.38 -16.85 6.14
CA LEU A 82 14.34 -18.14 6.83
C LEU A 82 13.27 -18.19 7.92
N GLY A 83 13.22 -17.16 8.77
CA GLY A 83 12.23 -17.06 9.85
C GLY A 83 10.79 -17.01 9.33
N THR A 84 10.54 -16.25 8.26
CA THR A 84 9.23 -16.21 7.60
C THR A 84 8.89 -17.54 6.95
N ALA A 85 9.82 -18.18 6.24
CA ALA A 85 9.57 -19.47 5.59
C ALA A 85 9.27 -20.57 6.63
N LEU A 86 10.07 -20.67 7.68
CA LEU A 86 9.87 -21.64 8.76
C LEU A 86 8.59 -21.32 9.55
N GLY A 87 8.38 -20.07 9.92
CA GLY A 87 7.20 -19.63 10.66
C GLY A 87 5.91 -19.84 9.87
N PHE A 88 5.91 -19.55 8.57
CA PHE A 88 4.77 -19.79 7.70
C PHE A 88 4.52 -21.29 7.50
N GLY A 89 5.57 -22.09 7.32
CA GLY A 89 5.47 -23.55 7.24
C GLY A 89 4.86 -24.16 8.50
N LEU A 90 5.44 -23.87 9.67
CA LEU A 90 4.91 -24.31 10.97
C LEU A 90 3.48 -23.79 11.20
N GLY A 91 3.23 -22.52 10.93
CA GLY A 91 1.92 -21.90 11.05
C GLY A 91 0.87 -22.58 10.16
N THR A 92 1.23 -22.97 8.94
CA THR A 92 0.34 -23.69 8.03
C THR A 92 -0.02 -25.07 8.59
N VAL A 93 0.97 -25.84 9.06
CA VAL A 93 0.72 -27.16 9.68
C VAL A 93 -0.18 -27.01 10.92
N LEU A 94 0.08 -26.01 11.76
CA LEU A 94 -0.73 -25.74 12.94
C LEU A 94 -2.14 -25.28 12.59
N ALA A 95 -2.31 -24.49 11.53
CA ALA A 95 -3.63 -24.08 11.04
C ALA A 95 -4.44 -25.29 10.57
N LEU A 96 -3.82 -26.21 9.83
CA LEU A 96 -4.46 -27.47 9.42
C LEU A 96 -4.82 -28.34 10.63
N ALA A 97 -3.91 -28.48 11.59
CA ALA A 97 -4.18 -29.20 12.84
C ALA A 97 -5.36 -28.58 13.62
N ARG A 98 -5.48 -27.25 13.58
CA ARG A 98 -6.56 -26.52 14.27
C ARG A 98 -7.94 -26.69 13.63
N VAL A 99 -7.99 -26.89 12.31
CA VAL A 99 -9.24 -27.15 11.57
C VAL A 99 -9.58 -28.65 11.56
N SER A 100 -8.64 -29.52 11.94
CA SER A 100 -8.86 -30.96 11.99
C SER A 100 -9.95 -31.32 13.02
N GLY A 101 -10.77 -32.33 12.72
CA GLY A 101 -11.81 -32.83 13.63
C GLY A 101 -11.28 -33.55 14.88
N SER A 102 -9.95 -33.68 15.04
CA SER A 102 -9.34 -34.32 16.20
C SER A 102 -9.14 -33.31 17.34
N PRO A 103 -9.78 -33.50 18.51
CA PRO A 103 -9.67 -32.57 19.62
C PRO A 103 -8.24 -32.45 20.16
N LEU A 104 -7.43 -33.51 20.05
CA LEU A 104 -6.02 -33.50 20.47
C LEU A 104 -5.19 -32.55 19.60
N LEU A 105 -5.31 -32.66 18.26
CA LEU A 105 -4.56 -31.81 17.33
C LEU A 105 -4.97 -30.34 17.47
N ALA A 106 -6.27 -30.08 17.65
CA ALA A 106 -6.79 -28.74 17.87
C ALA A 106 -6.29 -28.14 19.19
N ALA A 107 -6.27 -28.91 20.29
CA ALA A 107 -5.77 -28.47 21.59
C ALA A 107 -4.26 -28.17 21.58
N VAL A 108 -3.46 -29.03 20.93
CA VAL A 108 -2.01 -28.82 20.77
C VAL A 108 -1.73 -27.55 19.95
N SER A 109 -2.43 -27.36 18.83
CA SER A 109 -2.29 -26.15 18.01
C SER A 109 -2.67 -24.90 18.78
N TRP A 110 -3.78 -24.94 19.53
CA TRP A 110 -4.20 -23.84 20.39
C TRP A 110 -3.15 -23.50 21.46
N GLY A 111 -2.61 -24.50 22.15
CA GLY A 111 -1.59 -24.31 23.18
C GLY A 111 -0.27 -23.75 22.63
N TYR A 112 0.19 -24.25 21.49
CA TYR A 112 1.37 -23.71 20.82
C TYR A 112 1.18 -22.23 20.45
N VAL A 113 0.09 -21.89 19.76
CA VAL A 113 -0.18 -20.51 19.33
C VAL A 113 -0.31 -19.58 20.53
N TRP A 114 -0.97 -20.03 21.60
CA TRP A 114 -1.10 -19.27 22.83
C TRP A 114 0.27 -19.00 23.46
N LEU A 115 1.10 -20.04 23.66
CA LEU A 115 2.41 -19.91 24.30
C LEU A 115 3.31 -18.90 23.56
N PHE A 116 3.50 -19.08 22.26
CA PHE A 116 4.39 -18.22 21.46
C PHE A 116 3.88 -16.79 21.31
N ARG A 117 2.56 -16.57 21.47
CA ARG A 117 1.96 -15.23 21.44
C ARG A 117 1.97 -14.55 22.81
N SER A 118 2.12 -15.29 23.89
CA SER A 118 2.03 -14.77 25.27
C SER A 118 3.38 -14.50 25.93
N ILE A 119 4.50 -14.92 25.32
CA ILE A 119 5.85 -14.60 25.80
C ILE A 119 6.22 -13.19 25.33
N PRO A 120 6.55 -12.25 26.24
CA PRO A 120 6.94 -10.89 25.90
C PRO A 120 8.34 -10.79 25.28
#